data_AF-A0A9C7PND9-F1
#
_entry.id   AF-A0A9C7PND9-F1
#
_cell.length_a   1.000
_cell.length_b   1.000
_cell.length_c   1.000
_cell.angle_alpha   90.00
_cell.angle_beta   90.00
_cell.angle_gamma   90.00
#
_symmetry.space_group_name_H-M   'P 1'
#
loop_
_entity.id
_entity.type
_entity.pdbx_description
1 polymer ?
#
loop_
_entity_poly.entity_id
_entity_poly.type
_entity_poly.pdbx_seq_one_letter_code
_entity_poly.pdbx_strand_id
1 'polypeptide(L)'
;MARERALYDGHAVAAVAAIDAPTARKALKLVRVTYQILPHVTDVDEAIKPGAPIVQPRVYTRGVSPKPKSPSNIARVSEFGHGDVEAGFRAADIIVEKSYKTEQTHQGYIEPHACLASVGPDGHGELWVTTQGHFIYRNTCAALLGMDVAKLKVTSSEIGGGFGGKTHVWMEPIALALSRKANRPVKLEMTRDEVFRSTGPTSSTSIDVKIGVKKNGKITAATADLRYQDGAFPGTGPCWAR
;
A
#
# COMPACT_ATOMS: atom_id res chain seq x y z
N MET A 1 9.15 8.12 -3.86
CA MET A 1 10.19 8.62 -2.95
C MET A 1 9.59 9.67 -2.04
N ALA A 2 10.07 9.74 -0.80
CA ALA A 2 9.72 10.77 0.16
C ALA A 2 10.07 12.15 -0.39
N ARG A 3 9.25 13.15 -0.03
CA ARG A 3 9.53 14.57 -0.31
C ARG A 3 9.72 15.29 1.03
N GLU A 4 8.61 15.58 1.69
CA GLU A 4 8.62 16.31 2.96
C GLU A 4 8.73 15.39 4.19
N ARG A 5 8.19 14.17 4.10
CA ARG A 5 8.15 13.21 5.22
C ARG A 5 8.47 11.80 4.75
N ALA A 6 9.31 11.10 5.50
CA ALA A 6 9.34 9.64 5.50
C ALA A 6 8.22 9.15 6.44
N LEU A 7 7.46 8.14 6.01
CA LEU A 7 6.20 7.78 6.67
C LEU A 7 6.19 6.37 7.24
N TYR A 8 7.19 5.58 6.88
CA TYR A 8 7.44 4.25 7.41
C TYR A 8 8.93 3.94 7.25
N ASP A 9 9.40 2.99 8.04
CA ASP A 9 10.76 2.49 7.94
C ASP A 9 10.95 1.72 6.63
N GLY A 10 11.91 2.15 5.80
CA GLY A 10 12.07 1.65 4.42
C GLY A 10 11.49 2.55 3.33
N HIS A 11 10.90 3.70 3.66
CA HIS A 11 10.41 4.65 2.65
C HIS A 11 11.58 5.28 1.88
N ALA A 12 11.68 5.00 0.58
CA ALA A 12 12.77 5.48 -0.27
C ALA A 12 12.91 7.01 -0.26
N VAL A 13 14.09 7.52 0.11
CA VAL A 13 14.39 8.97 0.18
C VAL A 13 15.32 9.47 -0.91
N ALA A 14 16.22 8.62 -1.39
CA ALA A 14 17.18 8.90 -2.45
C ALA A 14 17.50 7.59 -3.20
N ALA A 15 18.10 7.73 -4.38
CA ALA A 15 18.53 6.59 -5.18
C ALA A 15 19.86 6.90 -5.87
N VAL A 16 20.68 5.86 -6.06
CA VAL A 16 21.99 5.96 -6.72
C VAL A 16 22.06 4.93 -7.83
N ALA A 17 22.55 5.35 -9.00
CA ALA A 17 22.97 4.45 -10.07
C ALA A 17 24.49 4.40 -10.13
N ALA A 18 25.05 3.20 -10.29
CA ALA A 18 26.48 2.98 -10.45
C ALA A 18 26.73 1.84 -11.44
N ILE A 19 27.99 1.65 -11.84
CA ILE A 19 28.40 0.60 -12.79
C ILE A 19 28.24 -0.82 -12.22
N ASP A 20 28.21 -0.96 -10.89
CA ASP A 20 28.03 -2.23 -10.20
C ASP A 20 27.40 -2.02 -8.80
N ALA A 21 26.87 -3.11 -8.24
CA ALA A 21 26.19 -3.09 -6.95
C ALA A 21 27.11 -2.73 -5.75
N PRO A 22 28.37 -3.22 -5.65
CA PRO A 22 29.30 -2.77 -4.62
C PRO A 22 29.54 -1.26 -4.61
N THR A 23 29.70 -0.65 -5.79
CA THR A 23 29.90 0.79 -5.93
C THR A 23 28.65 1.56 -5.55
N ALA A 24 27.46 1.11 -5.96
CA ALA A 24 26.19 1.70 -5.55
C ALA A 24 26.04 1.69 -4.02
N ARG A 25 26.33 0.56 -3.36
CA ARG A 25 26.29 0.44 -1.89
C ARG A 25 27.27 1.36 -1.17
N LYS A 26 28.48 1.53 -1.72
CA LYS A 26 29.46 2.49 -1.18
C LYS A 26 28.98 3.93 -1.33
N ALA A 27 28.45 4.29 -2.50
CA ALA A 27 27.93 5.62 -2.78
C ALA A 27 26.70 5.97 -1.91
N LEU A 28 25.82 5.00 -1.62
CA LEU A 28 24.70 5.20 -0.70
C LEU A 28 25.15 5.62 0.71
N LYS A 29 26.29 5.13 1.21
CA LYS A 29 26.86 5.54 2.51
C LYS A 29 27.31 7.01 2.56
N LEU A 30 27.49 7.63 1.40
CA LEU A 30 27.86 9.05 1.30
C LEU A 30 26.63 9.96 1.35
N VAL A 31 25.44 9.42 1.12
CA VAL A 31 24.18 10.17 1.22
C VAL A 31 23.90 10.46 2.69
N ARG A 32 23.84 11.74 3.05
CA ARG A 32 23.45 12.18 4.39
C ARG A 32 22.03 12.72 4.36
N VAL A 33 21.17 12.21 5.23
CA VAL A 33 19.80 12.68 5.41
C VAL A 33 19.61 13.03 6.88
N THR A 34 19.15 14.26 7.15
CA THR A 34 18.82 14.72 8.50
C THR A 34 17.32 14.65 8.69
N TYR A 35 16.88 13.98 9.76
CA TYR A 35 15.46 13.84 10.09
C TYR A 35 15.13 14.62 11.36
N GLN A 36 13.95 15.23 11.36
CA GLN A 36 13.24 15.56 12.59
C GLN A 36 12.27 14.42 12.87
N ILE A 37 12.42 13.77 14.02
CA ILE A 37 11.52 12.67 14.42
C ILE A 37 10.14 13.26 14.73
N LEU A 38 9.11 12.71 14.09
CA LEU A 38 7.72 13.10 14.32
C LEU A 38 7.00 12.03 15.16
N PRO A 39 5.95 12.41 15.91
CA PRO A 39 5.05 11.42 16.51
C PRO A 39 4.47 10.49 15.44
N HIS A 40 4.36 9.21 15.76
CA HIS A 40 3.86 8.18 14.86
C HIS A 40 2.74 7.37 15.54
N VAL A 41 1.93 6.72 14.72
CA VAL A 41 0.90 5.77 15.15
C VAL A 41 0.85 4.63 14.16
N THR A 42 0.81 3.40 14.66
CA THR A 42 0.89 2.18 13.85
C THR A 42 -0.21 1.18 14.18
N ASP A 43 -1.07 1.47 15.17
CA ASP A 43 -2.25 0.67 15.49
C ASP A 43 -3.50 1.40 14.98
N VAL A 44 -4.40 0.68 14.33
CA VAL A 44 -5.60 1.25 13.72
C VAL A 44 -6.56 1.85 14.75
N ASP A 45 -6.70 1.24 15.93
CA ASP A 45 -7.60 1.70 16.98
C ASP A 45 -7.07 2.96 17.66
N GLU A 46 -5.75 3.08 17.79
CA GLU A 46 -5.10 4.32 18.23
C GLU A 46 -5.16 5.42 17.16
N ALA A 47 -4.98 5.08 15.88
CA ALA A 47 -4.92 6.05 14.79
C ALA A 47 -6.24 6.79 14.55
N ILE A 48 -7.38 6.18 14.89
CA ILE A 48 -8.71 6.78 14.75
C ILE A 48 -9.13 7.65 15.95
N LYS A 49 -8.38 7.63 17.06
CA LYS A 49 -8.74 8.41 18.25
C LYS A 49 -8.58 9.92 18.02
N PRO A 50 -9.42 10.75 18.66
CA PRO A 50 -9.19 12.19 18.69
C PRO A 50 -7.79 12.51 19.24
N GLY A 51 -7.05 13.37 18.56
CA GLY A 51 -5.69 13.78 18.97
C GLY A 51 -4.56 12.85 18.53
N ALA A 52 -4.86 11.74 17.85
CA ALA A 52 -3.83 10.89 17.24
C ALA A 52 -2.96 11.70 16.24
N PRO A 53 -1.65 11.42 16.13
CA PRO A 53 -0.80 12.07 15.15
C PRO A 53 -1.34 11.90 13.72
N ILE A 54 -1.51 13.01 13.00
CA ILE A 54 -1.93 12.97 11.60
C ILE A 54 -0.76 12.54 10.71
N VAL A 55 -0.86 11.34 10.13
CA VAL A 55 0.20 10.74 9.30
C VAL A 55 0.31 11.48 7.96
N GLN A 56 -0.82 11.74 7.30
CA GLN A 56 -0.89 12.41 6.00
C GLN A 56 -1.79 13.65 6.07
N PRO A 57 -1.22 14.87 6.08
CA PRO A 57 -2.00 16.13 6.11
C PRO A 57 -2.91 16.36 4.89
N ARG A 58 -2.68 15.60 3.81
CA ARG A 58 -3.44 15.68 2.55
C ARG A 58 -4.56 14.64 2.44
N VAL A 59 -4.73 13.77 3.43
CA VAL A 59 -5.76 12.74 3.42
C VAL A 59 -6.98 13.24 4.18
N TYR A 60 -8.13 13.22 3.50
CA TYR A 60 -9.44 13.57 4.03
C TYR A 60 -10.35 12.36 3.89
N THR A 61 -11.18 12.09 4.90
CA THR A 61 -12.08 10.93 4.89
C THR A 61 -13.06 11.00 3.74
N ARG A 62 -13.05 9.95 2.91
CA ARG A 62 -14.01 9.75 1.81
C ARG A 62 -15.17 8.87 2.27
N GLY A 63 -16.31 9.00 1.61
CA GLY A 63 -17.50 8.16 1.87
C GLY A 63 -18.36 8.63 3.04
N VAL A 64 -18.15 9.85 3.53
CA VAL A 64 -18.98 10.49 4.57
C VAL A 64 -19.63 11.78 4.05
N SER A 65 -20.79 12.13 4.58
CA SER A 65 -21.51 13.37 4.30
C SER A 65 -21.91 14.05 5.62
N PRO A 66 -21.59 15.35 5.83
CA PRO A 66 -20.91 16.26 4.90
C PRO A 66 -19.41 15.91 4.72
N LYS A 67 -18.80 16.45 3.65
CA LYS A 67 -17.35 16.28 3.42
C LYS A 67 -16.55 16.87 4.59
N PRO A 68 -15.53 16.15 5.11
CA PRO A 68 -14.70 16.65 6.21
C PRO A 68 -13.95 17.94 5.83
N LYS A 69 -13.82 18.86 6.79
CA LYS A 69 -13.06 20.11 6.63
C LYS A 69 -11.61 20.01 7.11
N SER A 70 -11.26 18.94 7.82
CA SER A 70 -9.93 18.68 8.36
C SER A 70 -9.42 17.31 7.92
N PRO A 71 -8.09 17.13 7.81
CA PRO A 71 -7.50 15.83 7.53
C PRO A 71 -7.73 14.86 8.69
N SER A 72 -7.68 13.56 8.38
CA SER A 72 -7.78 12.49 9.38
C SER A 72 -6.96 11.28 8.95
N ASN A 73 -6.74 10.34 9.88
CA ASN A 73 -6.11 9.05 9.56
C ASN A 73 -7.09 8.04 8.93
N ILE A 74 -8.38 8.39 8.78
CA ILE A 74 -9.39 7.53 8.14
C ILE A 74 -9.47 7.91 6.66
N ALA A 75 -8.92 7.06 5.79
CA ALA A 75 -8.89 7.31 4.35
C ALA A 75 -10.28 7.19 3.68
N ARG A 76 -11.10 6.24 4.13
CA ARG A 76 -12.43 5.96 3.57
C ARG A 76 -13.31 5.30 4.63
N VAL A 77 -14.58 5.68 4.67
CA VAL A 77 -15.66 4.95 5.33
C VAL A 77 -16.55 4.37 4.24
N SER A 78 -17.00 3.13 4.43
CA SER A 78 -18.00 2.53 3.55
C SER A 78 -18.95 1.72 4.40
N GLU A 79 -20.23 2.00 4.21
CA GLU A 79 -21.34 1.40 4.95
C GLU A 79 -22.19 0.61 3.96
N PHE A 80 -22.46 -0.64 4.31
CA PHE A 80 -23.30 -1.52 3.53
C PHE A 80 -24.28 -2.20 4.49
N GLY A 81 -25.54 -2.24 4.10
CA GLY A 81 -26.58 -2.83 4.94
C GLY A 81 -27.93 -2.86 4.24
N HIS A 82 -28.83 -3.67 4.78
CA HIS A 82 -30.22 -3.74 4.34
C HIS A 82 -31.14 -4.17 5.49
N GLY A 83 -32.40 -3.75 5.43
CA GLY A 83 -33.42 -4.13 6.40
C GLY A 83 -33.32 -3.40 7.74
N ASP A 84 -34.17 -3.81 8.70
CA ASP A 84 -34.20 -3.29 10.06
C ASP A 84 -33.42 -4.24 10.99
N VAL A 85 -32.15 -3.89 11.22
CA VAL A 85 -31.22 -4.64 12.07
C VAL A 85 -31.72 -4.71 13.52
N GLU A 86 -32.30 -3.62 14.03
CA GLU A 86 -32.80 -3.54 15.41
C GLU A 86 -34.01 -4.47 15.61
N ALA A 87 -34.92 -4.54 14.64
CA ALA A 87 -36.00 -5.52 14.65
C ALA A 87 -35.45 -6.96 14.61
N GLY A 88 -34.42 -7.21 13.82
CA GLY A 88 -33.76 -8.52 13.77
C GLY A 88 -33.10 -8.92 15.10
N PHE A 89 -32.48 -7.99 15.82
CA PHE A 89 -31.93 -8.26 17.16
C PHE A 89 -33.03 -8.47 18.21
N ARG A 90 -34.12 -7.70 18.18
CA ARG A 90 -35.30 -7.95 19.04
C ARG A 90 -35.92 -9.32 18.79
N ALA A 91 -35.85 -9.81 17.56
CA ALA A 91 -36.31 -11.13 17.19
C ALA A 91 -35.29 -12.24 17.50
N ALA A 92 -34.07 -11.96 17.96
CA ALA A 92 -33.10 -13.01 18.28
C ALA A 92 -33.46 -13.70 19.61
N ASP A 93 -33.18 -15.01 19.72
CA ASP A 93 -33.26 -15.70 21.01
C ASP A 93 -31.92 -15.65 21.75
N ILE A 94 -30.82 -15.54 21.01
CA ILE A 94 -29.45 -15.46 21.51
C ILE A 94 -28.72 -14.37 20.70
N ILE A 95 -27.97 -13.51 21.38
CA ILE A 95 -27.10 -12.52 20.76
C ILE A 95 -25.66 -12.84 21.15
N VAL A 96 -24.76 -12.88 20.16
CA VAL A 96 -23.33 -13.14 20.36
C VAL A 96 -22.55 -11.92 19.89
N GLU A 97 -21.72 -11.38 20.78
CA GLU A 97 -20.83 -10.24 20.53
C GLU A 97 -19.39 -10.69 20.72
N LYS A 98 -18.55 -10.45 19.70
CA LYS A 98 -17.14 -10.82 19.72
C LYS A 98 -16.29 -9.80 18.97
N SER A 99 -15.11 -9.56 19.50
CA SER A 99 -14.05 -8.79 18.85
C SER A 99 -12.93 -9.70 18.37
N TYR A 100 -12.40 -9.42 17.18
CA TYR A 100 -11.31 -10.17 16.56
C TYR A 100 -10.22 -9.21 16.08
N LYS A 101 -8.97 -9.63 16.18
CA LYS A 101 -7.84 -8.95 15.57
C LYS A 101 -7.08 -9.90 14.65
N THR A 102 -6.63 -9.40 13.52
CA THR A 102 -5.72 -10.13 12.62
C THR A 102 -4.42 -9.36 12.49
N GLU A 103 -3.30 -10.09 12.50
CA GLU A 103 -1.98 -9.50 12.32
C GLU A 103 -1.71 -9.12 10.87
N GLN A 104 -0.83 -8.13 10.69
CA GLN A 104 -0.28 -7.78 9.40
C GLN A 104 0.62 -8.93 8.90
N THR A 105 0.36 -9.43 7.70
CA THR A 105 1.09 -10.59 7.15
C THR A 105 1.59 -10.29 5.74
N HIS A 106 2.90 -10.46 5.53
CA HIS A 106 3.50 -10.33 4.21
C HIS A 106 3.34 -11.64 3.41
N GLN A 107 3.18 -11.52 2.10
CA GLN A 107 2.86 -12.62 1.17
C GLN A 107 3.95 -13.70 1.07
N GLY A 108 5.18 -13.39 1.46
CA GLY A 108 6.26 -14.37 1.60
C GLY A 108 6.77 -15.01 0.28
N TYR A 109 6.51 -14.40 -0.88
CA TYR A 109 7.03 -14.88 -2.17
C TYR A 109 8.56 -15.05 -2.14
N ILE A 110 9.10 -16.11 -2.75
CA ILE A 110 10.53 -16.49 -2.64
C ILE A 110 11.42 -15.55 -3.46
N GLU A 111 10.94 -15.06 -4.59
CA GLU A 111 11.66 -14.11 -5.42
C GLU A 111 11.41 -12.67 -4.95
N PRO A 112 12.44 -11.90 -4.55
CA PRO A 112 12.30 -10.48 -4.24
C PRO A 112 11.78 -9.64 -5.41
N HIS A 113 11.45 -8.37 -5.17
CA HIS A 113 11.12 -7.45 -6.25
C HIS A 113 12.37 -7.15 -7.10
N ALA A 114 12.24 -7.30 -8.43
CA ALA A 114 13.28 -6.98 -9.39
C ALA A 114 12.71 -6.31 -10.64
N CYS A 115 13.46 -5.36 -11.21
CA CYS A 115 13.16 -4.78 -12.51
C CYS A 115 14.41 -4.33 -13.26
N LEU A 116 14.28 -4.24 -14.58
CA LEU A 116 15.27 -3.65 -15.48
C LEU A 116 14.56 -2.57 -16.29
N ALA A 117 15.09 -1.35 -16.25
CA ALA A 117 14.59 -0.22 -17.01
C ALA A 117 15.61 0.25 -18.03
N SER A 118 15.17 0.58 -19.24
CA SER A 118 15.97 1.21 -20.28
C SER A 118 15.18 2.36 -20.88
N VAL A 119 15.68 3.58 -20.78
CA VAL A 119 15.05 4.79 -21.35
C VAL A 119 16.01 5.44 -22.33
N GLY A 120 15.61 5.50 -23.60
CA GLY A 120 16.38 6.12 -24.67
C GLY A 120 16.31 7.66 -24.66
N PRO A 121 17.23 8.34 -25.37
CA PRO A 121 17.23 9.81 -25.49
C PRO A 121 15.95 10.39 -26.14
N ASP A 122 15.26 9.59 -26.96
CA ASP A 122 13.98 9.91 -27.60
C ASP A 122 12.76 9.81 -26.65
N GLY A 123 13.01 9.38 -25.42
CA GLY A 123 12.02 9.18 -24.37
C GLY A 123 11.26 7.87 -24.45
N HIS A 124 11.63 6.95 -25.35
CA HIS A 124 11.07 5.59 -25.36
C HIS A 124 11.67 4.78 -24.21
N GLY A 125 10.79 4.14 -23.44
CA GLY A 125 11.16 3.33 -22.27
C GLY A 125 10.73 1.89 -22.43
N GLU A 126 11.60 0.96 -22.05
CA GLU A 126 11.28 -0.44 -21.81
C GLU A 126 11.51 -0.78 -20.33
N LEU A 127 10.56 -1.49 -19.74
CA LEU A 127 10.60 -1.96 -18.36
C LEU A 127 10.30 -3.46 -18.33
N TRP A 128 11.27 -4.25 -17.89
CA TRP A 128 11.06 -5.65 -17.51
C TRP A 128 10.87 -5.73 -16.01
N VAL A 129 9.80 -6.37 -15.55
CA VAL A 129 9.44 -6.40 -14.14
C VAL A 129 8.76 -7.70 -13.76
N THR A 130 9.08 -8.20 -12.56
CA THR A 130 8.38 -9.33 -11.94
C THR A 130 7.03 -8.83 -11.41
N THR A 131 5.96 -8.95 -12.20
CA THR A 131 4.64 -8.37 -11.86
C THR A 131 3.47 -9.29 -12.18
N GLN A 132 2.35 -9.09 -11.50
CA GLN A 132 1.06 -9.68 -11.82
C GLN A 132 0.18 -8.76 -12.69
N GLY A 133 0.59 -7.52 -12.95
CA GLY A 133 -0.27 -6.48 -13.55
C GLY A 133 0.47 -5.44 -14.39
N HIS A 134 1.14 -5.86 -15.47
CA HIS A 134 1.98 -4.99 -16.31
C HIS A 134 1.28 -3.73 -16.87
N PHE A 135 -0.03 -3.78 -17.14
CA PHE A 135 -0.78 -2.59 -17.58
C PHE A 135 -0.88 -1.51 -16.49
N ILE A 136 -1.08 -1.90 -15.23
CA ILE A 136 -1.09 -0.97 -14.09
C ILE A 136 0.29 -0.34 -13.94
N TYR A 137 1.34 -1.15 -14.04
CA TYR A 137 2.71 -0.67 -13.96
C TYR A 137 3.02 0.35 -15.05
N ARG A 138 2.62 0.08 -16.30
CA ARG A 138 2.78 1.03 -17.41
C ARG A 138 2.10 2.36 -17.10
N ASN A 139 0.81 2.31 -16.76
CA ASN A 139 0.02 3.52 -16.57
C ASN A 139 0.53 4.34 -15.38
N THR A 140 0.84 3.69 -14.26
CA THR A 140 1.33 4.35 -13.04
C THR A 140 2.74 4.89 -13.22
N CYS A 141 3.67 4.13 -13.82
CA CYS A 141 5.03 4.63 -14.07
C CYS A 141 5.02 5.81 -15.04
N ALA A 142 4.25 5.73 -16.13
CA ALA A 142 4.12 6.82 -17.09
C ALA A 142 3.57 8.09 -16.42
N ALA A 143 2.49 7.96 -15.64
CA ALA A 143 1.90 9.08 -14.91
C ALA A 143 2.88 9.71 -13.89
N LEU A 144 3.61 8.89 -13.12
CA LEU A 144 4.57 9.37 -12.12
C LEU A 144 5.77 10.08 -12.73
N LEU A 145 6.20 9.70 -13.94
CA LEU A 145 7.38 10.23 -14.60
C LEU A 145 7.08 11.28 -15.68
N GLY A 146 5.80 11.58 -15.92
CA GLY A 146 5.35 12.48 -16.97
C GLY A 146 5.67 11.94 -18.37
N MET A 147 5.65 10.63 -18.57
CA MET A 147 5.85 10.00 -19.87
C MET A 147 4.49 9.80 -20.56
N ASP A 148 4.49 9.89 -21.90
CA ASP A 148 3.39 9.35 -22.68
C ASP A 148 3.32 7.84 -22.45
N VAL A 149 2.13 7.32 -22.14
CA VAL A 149 1.87 5.90 -21.95
C VAL A 149 2.26 5.09 -23.20
N ALA A 150 2.11 5.66 -24.41
CA ALA A 150 2.51 5.03 -25.66
C ALA A 150 4.03 4.85 -25.81
N LYS A 151 4.82 5.66 -25.08
CA LYS A 151 6.29 5.59 -25.09
C LYS A 151 6.86 4.61 -24.05
N LEU A 152 6.04 4.02 -23.19
CA LEU A 152 6.49 3.05 -22.19
C LEU A 152 5.95 1.64 -22.48
N LYS A 153 6.84 0.72 -22.80
CA LYS A 153 6.53 -0.71 -22.91
C LYS A 153 6.92 -1.41 -21.63
N VAL A 154 5.96 -2.12 -21.02
CA VAL A 154 6.19 -2.93 -19.81
C VAL A 154 6.01 -4.40 -20.16
N THR A 155 7.09 -5.17 -19.97
CA THR A 155 7.15 -6.61 -20.16
C THR A 155 7.11 -7.28 -18.79
N SER A 156 6.14 -8.17 -18.58
CA SER A 156 6.15 -9.04 -17.40
C SER A 156 7.20 -10.12 -17.60
N SER A 157 8.20 -10.16 -16.73
CA SER A 157 9.17 -11.26 -16.67
C SER A 157 8.58 -12.46 -15.93
N GLU A 158 9.26 -13.61 -16.00
CA GLU A 158 8.98 -14.74 -15.13
C GLU A 158 8.95 -14.28 -13.66
N ILE A 159 7.99 -14.79 -12.90
CA ILE A 159 7.68 -14.31 -11.55
C ILE A 159 7.75 -15.48 -10.55
N GLY A 160 8.60 -15.34 -9.53
CA GLY A 160 8.78 -16.33 -8.46
C GLY A 160 7.78 -16.16 -7.31
N GLY A 161 6.50 -16.03 -7.65
CA GLY A 161 5.39 -15.81 -6.71
C GLY A 161 5.05 -14.33 -6.50
N GLY A 162 3.78 -14.07 -6.14
CA GLY A 162 3.29 -12.70 -5.90
C GLY A 162 2.18 -12.62 -4.86
N PHE A 163 1.17 -13.49 -4.94
CA PHE A 163 0.05 -13.58 -3.98
C PHE A 163 -0.61 -12.21 -3.66
N GLY A 164 -0.66 -11.31 -4.64
CA GLY A 164 -1.20 -9.96 -4.51
C GLY A 164 -0.18 -8.89 -4.13
N GLY A 165 1.04 -9.25 -3.74
CA GLY A 165 2.11 -8.30 -3.39
C GLY A 165 2.82 -7.66 -4.60
N LYS A 166 2.74 -8.29 -5.78
CA LYS A 166 3.38 -7.82 -7.03
C LYS A 166 2.40 -7.21 -8.04
N THR A 167 1.30 -6.64 -7.55
CA THR A 167 0.34 -5.85 -8.35
C THR A 167 0.53 -4.35 -8.21
N HIS A 168 1.32 -3.90 -7.24
CA HIS A 168 1.57 -2.49 -6.92
C HIS A 168 2.96 -2.05 -7.39
N VAL A 169 3.03 -0.82 -7.89
CA VAL A 169 4.28 -0.19 -8.30
C VAL A 169 5.06 0.29 -7.08
N TRP A 170 6.32 -0.15 -6.95
CA TRP A 170 7.18 0.16 -5.81
C TRP A 170 8.42 0.95 -6.26
N MET A 171 9.34 0.29 -6.95
CA MET A 171 10.68 0.80 -7.25
C MET A 171 10.91 1.08 -8.75
N GLU A 172 9.99 0.63 -9.60
CA GLU A 172 10.08 0.72 -11.05
C GLU A 172 10.18 2.16 -11.57
N PRO A 173 9.46 3.16 -11.02
CA PRO A 173 9.63 4.56 -11.44
C PRO A 173 11.03 5.09 -11.13
N ILE A 174 11.69 4.59 -10.08
CA ILE A 174 13.05 4.99 -9.73
C ILE A 174 14.03 4.42 -10.76
N ALA A 175 13.88 3.15 -11.15
CA ALA A 175 14.73 2.53 -12.17
C ALA A 175 14.62 3.26 -13.52
N LEU A 176 13.40 3.59 -13.96
CA LEU A 176 13.15 4.38 -15.17
C LEU A 176 13.77 5.79 -15.09
N ALA A 177 13.60 6.49 -13.96
CA ALA A 177 14.18 7.82 -13.77
C ALA A 177 15.71 7.80 -13.77
N LEU A 178 16.32 6.81 -13.10
CA LEU A 178 17.76 6.61 -13.10
C LEU A 178 18.29 6.24 -14.48
N SER A 179 17.58 5.38 -15.23
CA SER A 179 17.97 5.01 -16.58
C SER A 179 17.99 6.22 -17.51
N ARG A 180 16.93 7.05 -17.45
CA ARG A 180 16.86 8.32 -18.20
C ARG A 180 17.99 9.28 -17.82
N LYS A 181 18.32 9.38 -16.52
CA LYS A 181 19.38 10.29 -16.04
C LYS A 181 20.79 9.80 -16.39
N ALA A 182 21.01 8.48 -16.35
CA ALA A 182 22.29 7.85 -16.63
C ALA A 182 22.52 7.64 -18.13
N ASN A 183 21.47 7.76 -18.95
CA ASN A 183 21.45 7.38 -20.37
C ASN A 183 21.95 5.94 -20.59
N ARG A 184 21.58 5.04 -19.66
CA ARG A 184 21.99 3.63 -19.65
C ARG A 184 20.89 2.78 -19.02
N PRO A 185 20.79 1.48 -19.37
CA PRO A 185 19.91 0.57 -18.65
C PRO A 185 20.25 0.49 -17.16
N VAL A 186 19.23 0.41 -16.30
CA VAL A 186 19.36 0.31 -14.84
C VAL A 186 18.58 -0.91 -14.35
N LYS A 187 19.31 -1.87 -13.76
CA LYS A 187 18.74 -2.98 -12.99
C LYS A 187 18.57 -2.53 -11.54
N LEU A 188 17.41 -2.79 -10.96
CA LEU A 188 17.13 -2.59 -9.54
C LEU A 188 16.54 -3.87 -8.96
N GLU A 189 17.06 -4.28 -7.80
CA GLU A 189 16.66 -5.50 -7.11
C GLU A 189 16.62 -5.21 -5.61
N MET A 190 15.50 -5.52 -4.98
CA MET A 190 15.37 -5.44 -3.53
C MET A 190 16.01 -6.66 -2.88
N THR A 191 16.71 -6.45 -1.78
CA THR A 191 17.03 -7.51 -0.84
C THR A 191 15.76 -8.01 -0.15
N ARG A 192 15.85 -9.19 0.47
CA ARG A 192 14.73 -9.75 1.27
C ARG A 192 14.29 -8.80 2.39
N ASP A 193 15.22 -8.14 3.06
CA ASP A 193 14.93 -7.18 4.13
C ASP A 193 14.14 -5.97 3.58
N GLU A 194 14.60 -5.40 2.46
CA GLU A 194 13.92 -4.28 1.81
C GLU A 194 12.51 -4.67 1.34
N VAL A 195 12.30 -5.91 0.88
CA VAL A 195 10.95 -6.39 0.55
C VAL A 195 10.00 -6.29 1.74
N PHE A 196 10.40 -6.76 2.92
CA PHE A 196 9.54 -6.72 4.10
C PHE A 196 9.29 -5.31 4.64
N ARG A 197 10.25 -4.40 4.46
CA ARG A 197 10.20 -3.03 5.00
C ARG A 197 9.57 -2.02 4.03
N SER A 198 9.70 -2.24 2.73
CA SER A 198 9.39 -1.24 1.70
C SER A 198 8.24 -1.62 0.75
N THR A 199 7.59 -2.77 0.95
CA THR A 199 6.44 -3.21 0.16
C THR A 199 5.16 -3.36 1.00
N GLY A 200 4.06 -3.78 0.37
CA GLY A 200 2.71 -3.79 0.94
C GLY A 200 2.27 -5.18 1.42
N PRO A 201 2.22 -5.43 2.74
CA PRO A 201 1.62 -6.64 3.30
C PRO A 201 0.10 -6.57 3.34
N THR A 202 -0.55 -7.68 3.67
CA THR A 202 -1.98 -7.70 3.99
C THR A 202 -2.24 -6.91 5.27
N SER A 203 -3.26 -6.04 5.23
CA SER A 203 -3.69 -5.23 6.36
C SER A 203 -3.99 -6.06 7.61
N SER A 204 -3.53 -5.59 8.77
CA SER A 204 -4.12 -6.00 10.04
C SER A 204 -5.54 -5.45 10.15
N THR A 205 -6.37 -6.11 10.96
CA THR A 205 -7.76 -5.71 11.16
C THR A 205 -8.12 -5.71 12.64
N SER A 206 -9.01 -4.80 13.02
CA SER A 206 -9.72 -4.77 14.29
C SER A 206 -11.22 -4.81 13.98
N ILE A 207 -11.86 -5.92 14.34
CA ILE A 207 -13.21 -6.28 13.88
C ILE A 207 -14.10 -6.52 15.09
N ASP A 208 -15.18 -5.76 15.21
CA ASP A 208 -16.24 -6.02 16.19
C ASP A 208 -17.46 -6.58 15.46
N VAL A 209 -17.99 -7.71 15.93
CA VAL A 209 -19.11 -8.41 15.29
C VAL A 209 -20.18 -8.71 16.33
N LYS A 210 -21.43 -8.44 15.96
CA LYS A 210 -22.62 -8.77 16.74
C LYS A 210 -23.62 -9.52 15.87
N ILE A 211 -24.03 -10.71 16.29
CA ILE A 211 -24.94 -11.57 15.53
C ILE A 211 -26.08 -12.04 16.45
N GLY A 212 -27.32 -11.86 15.98
CA GLY A 212 -28.53 -12.39 16.59
C GLY A 212 -28.97 -13.68 15.91
N VAL A 213 -29.28 -14.70 16.69
CA VAL A 213 -29.70 -16.02 16.21
C VAL A 213 -30.91 -16.55 16.98
N LYS A 214 -31.77 -17.28 16.29
CA LYS A 214 -32.85 -18.08 16.88
C LYS A 214 -32.32 -19.40 17.43
N LYS A 215 -33.04 -20.04 18.35
CA LYS A 215 -32.71 -21.40 18.86
C LYS A 215 -32.64 -22.46 17.76
N ASN A 216 -33.32 -22.24 16.63
CA ASN A 216 -33.25 -23.10 15.45
C ASN A 216 -32.05 -22.81 14.52
N GLY A 217 -31.13 -21.94 14.93
CA GLY A 217 -29.91 -21.59 14.18
C GLY A 217 -30.10 -20.52 13.10
N LYS A 218 -31.31 -20.00 12.88
CA LYS A 218 -31.55 -18.94 11.89
C LYS A 218 -30.98 -17.60 12.39
N ILE A 219 -30.12 -16.97 11.59
CA ILE A 219 -29.63 -15.60 11.83
C ILE A 219 -30.76 -14.60 11.57
N THR A 220 -30.98 -13.68 12.50
CA THR A 220 -32.02 -12.64 12.42
C THR A 220 -31.45 -11.25 12.18
N ALA A 221 -30.25 -10.96 12.70
CA ALA A 221 -29.52 -9.72 12.48
C ALA A 221 -28.02 -9.96 12.60
N ALA A 222 -27.23 -9.13 11.92
CA ALA A 222 -25.80 -9.06 12.09
C ALA A 222 -25.32 -7.62 11.86
N THR A 223 -24.39 -7.16 12.68
CA THR A 223 -23.61 -5.94 12.44
C THR A 223 -22.13 -6.28 12.58
N ALA A 224 -21.30 -5.55 11.83
CA ALA A 224 -19.86 -5.66 11.94
C ALA A 224 -19.20 -4.32 11.66
N ASP A 225 -18.29 -3.92 12.56
CA ASP A 225 -17.42 -2.75 12.39
C ASP A 225 -16.01 -3.26 12.08
N LEU A 226 -15.54 -3.01 10.86
CA LEU A 226 -14.27 -3.52 10.36
C LEU A 226 -13.29 -2.36 10.14
N ARG A 227 -12.24 -2.33 10.97
CA ARG A 227 -11.18 -1.33 10.88
C ARG A 227 -9.95 -1.96 10.25
N TYR A 228 -9.52 -1.43 9.11
CA TYR A 228 -8.39 -1.93 8.33
C TYR A 228 -7.18 -1.00 8.43
N GLN A 229 -6.02 -1.57 8.71
CA GLN A 229 -4.76 -0.84 8.69
C GLN A 229 -4.18 -0.78 7.27
N ASP A 230 -4.32 0.38 6.63
CA ASP A 230 -3.88 0.62 5.23
C ASP A 230 -2.47 1.22 5.13
N GLY A 231 -1.73 1.26 6.25
CA GLY A 231 -0.40 1.84 6.34
C GLY A 231 -0.37 3.35 6.07
N ALA A 232 0.75 3.84 5.52
CA ALA A 232 1.02 5.26 5.34
C ALA A 232 0.37 5.93 4.11
N PHE A 233 -0.18 5.12 3.20
CA PHE A 233 -0.70 5.58 1.91
C PHE A 233 -2.08 4.95 1.64
N PRO A 234 -3.11 5.77 1.34
CA PRO A 234 -4.42 5.25 1.00
C PRO A 234 -4.41 4.33 -0.22
N GLY A 235 -5.15 3.22 -0.14
CA GLY A 235 -5.34 2.27 -1.22
C GLY A 235 -4.13 1.36 -1.47
N THR A 236 -3.29 1.13 -0.45
CA THR A 236 -2.13 0.21 -0.56
C THR A 236 -2.38 -1.18 0.02
N GLY A 237 -3.44 -1.34 0.80
CA GLY A 237 -3.94 -2.63 1.26
C GLY A 237 -4.60 -3.42 0.12
N PRO A 238 -4.50 -4.75 0.13
CA PRO A 238 -5.09 -5.62 -0.90
C PRO A 238 -6.63 -5.63 -0.89
N CYS A 239 -7.27 -4.83 -0.03
CA CYS A 239 -8.70 -4.70 0.11
C CYS A 239 -9.30 -3.87 -1.04
N TRP A 240 -9.29 -4.43 -2.24
CA TRP A 240 -10.24 -4.08 -3.29
C TRP A 240 -11.63 -4.53 -2.86
N ALA A 241 -12.22 -3.84 -1.89
CA ALA A 241 -13.65 -3.95 -1.62
C ALA A 241 -14.38 -3.31 -2.80
N ARG A 242 -14.82 -4.16 -3.73
CA ARG A 242 -15.89 -3.81 -4.67
C ARG A 242 -17.20 -3.73 -3.91
#